data_AF-A0A7C4X7K4-F1
#
_entry.id   AF-A0A7C4X7K4-F1
#
_cell.length_a   1.000
_cell.length_b   1.000
_cell.length_c   1.000
_cell.angle_alpha   90.00
_cell.angle_beta   90.00
_cell.angle_gamma   90.00
#
_symmetry.space_group_name_H-M   'P 1'
#
loop_
_entity.id
_entity.type
_entity.pdbx_description
1 polymer ?
#
loop_
_entity_poly.entity_id
_entity_poly.type
_entity_poly.pdbx_seq_one_letter_code
_entity_poly.pdbx_strand_id
1 'polypeptide(L)'
;MAWRGLLRVIDFQAVLTSQAVLAEALAKAGMGFGQRHPHTRALRDGYHLVARILWSRRASIPEVHDLAWLDHTVVSEGARLGKPYAGPEDAGRWERLGPSAGDTTLRGLAPPQEEWTEVLVEAFGGTGPLKLARGRSGSFEVGVLTQPELIGLSENVARVRPRAEELGPVLDDIEAFAAAARRAGRPGVALVFAASSFEGDAAE
;
A
#
# COMPACT_ATOMS: atom_id res chain seq x y z
N MET A 1 -5.07 12.73 -17.04
CA MET A 1 -4.28 11.67 -16.39
C MET A 1 -5.23 10.86 -15.52
N ALA A 2 -5.32 9.55 -15.73
CA ALA A 2 -6.16 8.69 -14.88
C ALA A 2 -5.28 8.20 -13.73
N TRP A 3 -5.50 8.73 -12.53
CA TRP A 3 -4.87 8.21 -11.32
C TRP A 3 -5.50 6.87 -10.95
N ARG A 4 -4.65 5.90 -10.60
CA ARG A 4 -5.05 4.65 -9.95
C ARG A 4 -4.44 4.63 -8.57
N GLY A 5 -5.31 4.59 -7.56
CA GLY A 5 -4.92 4.49 -6.16
C GLY A 5 -5.38 3.17 -5.56
N LEU A 6 -4.69 2.73 -4.53
CA LEU A 6 -5.04 1.59 -3.71
C LEU A 6 -4.80 1.95 -2.26
N LEU A 7 -5.85 1.89 -1.45
CA LEU A 7 -5.72 1.90 0.01
C LEU A 7 -5.83 0.46 0.51
N ARG A 8 -4.84 -0.01 1.26
CA ARG A 8 -4.78 -1.42 1.65
C ARG A 8 -4.10 -1.64 2.98
N VAL A 9 -4.65 -2.55 3.79
CA VAL A 9 -3.95 -3.10 4.96
C VAL A 9 -3.03 -4.21 4.46
N ILE A 10 -1.73 -4.02 4.65
CA ILE A 10 -0.69 -4.96 4.23
C ILE A 10 -0.07 -5.59 5.47
N ASP A 11 0.03 -6.91 5.49
CA ASP A 11 0.95 -7.64 6.38
C ASP A 11 2.28 -7.84 5.64
N PHE A 12 3.27 -7.01 5.94
CA PHE A 12 4.58 -7.10 5.29
C PHE A 12 5.31 -8.41 5.60
N GLN A 13 5.00 -9.08 6.71
CA GLN A 13 5.54 -10.42 6.98
C GLN A 13 4.97 -11.42 5.98
N ALA A 14 3.66 -11.39 5.75
CA ALA A 14 2.99 -12.29 4.82
C ALA A 14 3.49 -12.07 3.38
N VAL A 15 3.55 -10.82 2.92
CA VAL A 15 4.04 -10.49 1.57
C VAL A 15 5.50 -10.88 1.38
N LEU A 16 6.36 -10.59 2.36
CA LEU A 16 7.78 -10.91 2.19
C LEU A 16 8.07 -12.42 2.25
N THR A 17 7.16 -13.22 2.80
CA THR A 17 7.28 -14.68 2.86
C THR A 17 6.45 -15.42 1.81
N SER A 18 5.76 -14.70 0.91
CA SER A 18 4.85 -15.29 -0.08
C SER A 18 5.54 -15.86 -1.34
N GLN A 19 6.82 -16.22 -1.27
CA GLN A 19 7.61 -16.70 -2.41
C GLN A 19 6.96 -17.88 -3.14
N ALA A 20 6.41 -18.83 -2.39
CA ALA A 20 5.72 -19.99 -2.97
C ALA A 20 4.44 -19.58 -3.73
N VAL A 21 3.63 -18.68 -3.16
CA VAL A 21 2.40 -18.18 -3.78
C VAL A 21 2.70 -17.42 -5.07
N LEU A 22 3.75 -16.58 -5.05
CA LEU A 22 4.19 -15.84 -6.23
C LEU A 22 4.73 -16.77 -7.32
N ALA A 23 5.50 -17.80 -6.96
CA ALA A 23 6.00 -18.79 -7.91
C ALA A 23 4.85 -19.55 -8.59
N GLU A 24 3.82 -19.94 -7.82
CA GLU A 24 2.64 -20.60 -8.35
C GLU A 24 1.84 -19.68 -9.30
N ALA A 25 1.62 -18.42 -8.91
CA ALA A 25 0.95 -17.42 -9.75
C ALA A 25 1.73 -17.19 -11.06
N LEU A 26 3.06 -17.06 -10.98
CA LEU A 26 3.93 -16.91 -12.14
C LEU A 26 3.87 -18.12 -13.08
N ALA A 27 3.86 -19.34 -12.53
CA ALA A 27 3.73 -20.56 -13.32
C ALA A 27 2.38 -20.63 -14.05
N LYS A 28 1.28 -20.33 -13.35
CA LYS A 28 -0.07 -20.26 -13.94
C LYS A 28 -0.15 -19.21 -15.05
N ALA A 29 0.35 -18.01 -14.81
CA ALA A 29 0.38 -16.94 -15.82
C ALA A 29 1.23 -17.31 -17.04
N GLY A 30 2.39 -17.97 -16.83
CA GLY A 30 3.26 -18.44 -17.90
C GLY A 30 2.61 -19.49 -18.79
N MET A 31 1.79 -20.39 -18.22
CA MET A 31 1.03 -21.38 -18.99
C MET A 31 -0.18 -20.77 -19.70
N GLY A 32 -0.89 -19.84 -19.07
CA GLY A 32 -2.11 -19.24 -19.61
C GLY A 32 -1.87 -18.15 -20.66
N PHE A 33 -0.98 -17.21 -20.38
CA PHE A 33 -0.75 -16.01 -21.21
C PHE A 33 0.57 -16.05 -21.98
N GLY A 34 1.48 -16.94 -21.62
CA GLY A 34 2.83 -17.03 -22.18
C GLY A 34 3.87 -16.18 -21.45
N GLN A 35 5.16 -16.48 -21.68
CA GLN A 35 6.29 -15.94 -20.91
C GLN A 35 6.62 -14.46 -21.18
N ARG A 36 6.14 -13.91 -22.30
CA ARG A 36 6.35 -12.51 -22.72
C ARG A 36 5.16 -11.60 -22.41
N HIS A 37 4.04 -12.16 -21.92
CA HIS A 37 2.86 -11.37 -21.62
C HIS A 37 3.14 -10.37 -20.48
N PRO A 38 2.63 -9.12 -20.55
CA PRO A 38 2.89 -8.10 -19.54
C PRO A 38 2.57 -8.55 -18.10
N HIS A 39 1.48 -9.29 -17.92
CA HIS A 39 1.10 -9.85 -16.61
C HIS A 39 2.14 -10.85 -16.07
N THR A 40 2.63 -11.77 -16.90
CA THR A 40 3.67 -12.73 -16.52
C THR A 40 4.97 -12.01 -16.17
N ARG A 41 5.31 -10.94 -16.90
CA ARG A 41 6.46 -10.10 -16.59
C ARG A 41 6.31 -9.41 -15.24
N ALA A 42 5.16 -8.78 -14.97
CA ALA A 42 4.88 -8.11 -13.71
C ALA A 42 4.99 -9.06 -12.50
N LEU A 43 4.50 -10.30 -12.63
CA LEU A 43 4.64 -11.32 -11.58
C LEU A 43 6.10 -11.74 -11.36
N ARG A 44 6.89 -11.85 -12.44
CA ARG A 44 8.33 -12.14 -12.35
C ARG A 44 9.07 -11.01 -11.64
N ASP A 45 8.77 -9.77 -12.01
CA ASP A 45 9.34 -8.59 -11.38
C ASP A 45 8.97 -8.51 -9.89
N GLY A 46 7.71 -8.81 -9.55
CA GLY A 46 7.24 -8.93 -8.17
C GLY A 46 7.92 -10.04 -7.36
N TYR A 47 8.14 -11.22 -7.96
CA TYR A 47 8.89 -12.31 -7.34
C TYR A 47 10.32 -11.89 -6.98
N HIS A 48 11.02 -11.23 -7.90
CA HIS A 48 12.37 -10.72 -7.67
C HIS A 48 12.40 -9.54 -6.69
N LEU A 49 11.39 -8.68 -6.72
CA LEU A 49 11.23 -7.56 -5.79
C LEU A 49 11.21 -8.04 -4.34
N VAL A 50 10.40 -9.06 -4.03
CA VAL A 50 10.33 -9.60 -2.66
C VAL A 50 11.68 -10.12 -2.20
N ALA A 51 12.40 -10.86 -3.05
CA ALA A 51 13.74 -11.36 -2.72
C ALA A 51 14.74 -10.21 -2.46
N ARG A 52 14.69 -9.15 -3.28
CA ARG A 52 15.52 -7.96 -3.12
C ARG A 52 15.24 -7.24 -1.79
N ILE A 53 13.97 -7.05 -1.43
CA ILE A 53 13.58 -6.35 -0.20
C ILE A 53 13.89 -7.19 1.04
N LEU A 54 13.72 -8.51 0.97
CA LEU A 54 14.17 -9.41 2.03
C LEU A 54 15.66 -9.23 2.34
N TRP A 55 16.49 -9.11 1.30
CA TRP A 55 17.92 -8.91 1.42
C TRP A 55 18.30 -7.51 1.90
N SER A 56 17.72 -6.46 1.30
CA SER A 56 18.10 -5.06 1.58
C SER A 56 17.45 -4.48 2.83
N ARG A 57 16.32 -5.05 3.27
CA ARG A 57 15.44 -4.53 4.33
C ARG A 57 14.97 -3.10 4.06
N ARG A 58 14.89 -2.72 2.78
CA ARG A 58 14.53 -1.37 2.32
C ARG A 58 13.64 -1.46 1.08
N ALA A 59 12.60 -0.65 1.05
CA ALA A 59 11.73 -0.46 -0.11
C ALA A 59 11.58 1.05 -0.40
N SER A 60 11.95 1.46 -1.61
CA SER A 60 11.72 2.81 -2.15
C SER A 60 10.24 3.04 -2.51
N ILE A 61 9.85 4.28 -2.82
CA ILE A 61 8.46 4.65 -3.13
C ILE A 61 7.85 3.73 -4.21
N PRO A 62 8.47 3.52 -5.39
CA PRO A 62 7.92 2.60 -6.39
C PRO A 62 7.82 1.16 -5.89
N GLU A 63 8.77 0.70 -5.08
CA GLU A 63 8.76 -0.66 -4.54
C GLU A 63 7.65 -0.87 -3.51
N VAL A 64 7.37 0.11 -2.65
CA VAL A 64 6.23 0.04 -1.72
C VAL A 64 4.91 0.04 -2.47
N HIS A 65 4.79 0.85 -3.53
CA HIS A 65 3.65 0.84 -4.44
C HIS A 65 3.45 -0.57 -5.03
N ASP A 66 4.49 -1.16 -5.60
CA ASP A 66 4.41 -2.46 -6.25
C ASP A 66 4.10 -3.59 -5.24
N LEU A 67 4.66 -3.53 -4.03
CA LEU A 67 4.31 -4.47 -2.95
C LEU A 67 2.82 -4.39 -2.58
N ALA A 68 2.24 -3.19 -2.53
CA ALA A 68 0.82 -3.02 -2.22
C ALA A 68 -0.09 -3.65 -3.28
N TRP A 69 0.22 -3.43 -4.55
CA TRP A 69 -0.51 -4.05 -5.65
C TRP A 69 -0.29 -5.57 -5.72
N LEU A 70 0.93 -6.04 -5.44
CA LEU A 70 1.24 -7.46 -5.40
C LEU A 70 0.45 -8.18 -4.29
N ASP A 71 0.37 -7.59 -3.10
CA ASP A 71 -0.47 -8.14 -2.03
C ASP A 71 -1.95 -8.15 -2.41
N HIS A 72 -2.42 -7.07 -3.03
CA HIS A 72 -3.82 -6.93 -3.42
C HIS A 72 -4.27 -7.96 -4.46
N THR A 73 -3.41 -8.20 -5.44
CA THR A 73 -3.76 -8.98 -6.64
C THR A 73 -3.34 -10.44 -6.55
N VAL A 74 -2.41 -10.79 -5.66
CA VAL A 74 -1.84 -12.14 -5.61
C VAL A 74 -1.81 -12.72 -4.19
N VAL A 75 -1.09 -12.09 -3.26
CA VAL A 75 -0.80 -12.72 -1.96
C VAL A 75 -2.06 -12.88 -1.11
N SER A 76 -2.85 -11.82 -1.07
CA SER A 76 -4.05 -11.71 -0.27
C SER A 76 -5.24 -11.40 -1.20
N GLU A 77 -5.24 -12.02 -2.38
CA GLU A 77 -6.31 -11.94 -3.35
C GLU A 77 -7.63 -12.37 -2.70
N GLY A 78 -8.70 -11.60 -2.92
CA GLY A 78 -10.02 -11.86 -2.32
C GLY A 78 -10.14 -11.48 -0.83
N ALA A 79 -9.04 -11.12 -0.14
CA ALA A 79 -9.14 -10.47 1.15
C ALA A 79 -9.79 -9.09 0.97
N ARG A 80 -10.95 -8.87 1.58
CA ARG A 80 -11.71 -7.59 1.58
C ARG A 80 -11.01 -6.49 2.38
N LEU A 81 -9.70 -6.37 2.23
CA LEU A 81 -8.78 -5.53 3.00
C LEU A 81 -8.02 -4.54 2.11
N GLY A 82 -8.53 -4.27 0.90
CA GLY A 82 -8.07 -3.18 0.06
C GLY A 82 -9.21 -2.58 -0.74
N LYS A 83 -9.11 -1.28 -1.00
CA LYS A 83 -10.07 -0.52 -1.78
C LYS A 83 -9.32 0.19 -2.92
N PRO A 84 -9.53 -0.23 -4.18
CA PRO A 84 -9.01 0.51 -5.31
C PRO A 84 -9.83 1.79 -5.51
N TYR A 85 -9.15 2.86 -5.86
CA TYR A 85 -9.75 4.14 -6.25
C TYR A 85 -9.34 4.43 -7.69
N ALA A 86 -10.32 4.86 -8.49
CA ALA A 86 -10.12 5.14 -9.89
C ALA A 86 -10.79 6.45 -10.26
N GLY A 87 -9.99 7.40 -10.72
CA GLY A 87 -10.49 8.64 -11.32
C GLY A 87 -10.30 9.91 -10.49
N PRO A 88 -10.65 11.07 -11.08
CA PRO A 88 -10.25 12.38 -10.57
C PRO A 88 -10.92 12.76 -9.25
N GLU A 89 -12.15 12.30 -9.01
CA GLU A 89 -12.89 12.65 -7.79
C GLU A 89 -12.26 12.03 -6.54
N ASP A 90 -11.87 10.76 -6.63
CA ASP A 90 -11.19 10.07 -5.53
C ASP A 90 -9.79 10.63 -5.33
N ALA A 91 -9.06 10.93 -6.41
CA ALA A 91 -7.77 11.62 -6.32
C ALA A 91 -7.89 12.95 -5.56
N GLY A 92 -8.90 13.76 -5.88
CA GLY A 92 -9.15 15.02 -5.18
C GLY A 92 -9.51 14.85 -3.70
N ARG A 93 -10.15 13.74 -3.29
CA ARG A 93 -10.39 13.44 -1.86
C ARG A 93 -9.09 13.06 -1.14
N TRP A 94 -8.24 12.28 -1.79
CA TRP A 94 -6.94 11.87 -1.25
C TRP A 94 -5.94 13.03 -1.16
N GLU A 95 -5.87 13.89 -2.16
CA GLU A 95 -5.02 15.10 -2.14
C GLU A 95 -5.41 16.07 -1.00
N ARG A 96 -6.69 16.08 -0.61
CA ARG A 96 -7.21 16.93 0.48
C ARG A 96 -6.99 16.35 1.89
N LEU A 97 -6.53 15.11 2.03
CA LEU A 97 -6.24 14.51 3.34
C LEU A 97 -5.14 15.24 4.12
N GLY A 98 -4.10 15.73 3.43
CA GLY A 98 -2.97 16.40 4.07
C GLY A 98 -3.30 17.78 4.67
N PRO A 99 -4.05 18.63 3.97
CA PRO A 99 -4.44 19.97 4.45
C PRO A 99 -5.62 19.98 5.42
N SER A 100 -6.66 19.16 5.23
CA SER A 100 -7.98 19.37 5.87
C SER A 100 -8.08 18.92 7.33
N ALA A 101 -7.23 18.01 7.82
CA ALA A 101 -7.53 17.34 9.09
C ALA A 101 -7.08 18.05 10.37
N GLY A 102 -6.07 18.93 10.31
CA GLY A 102 -5.35 19.38 11.51
C GLY A 102 -4.66 18.26 12.32
N ASP A 103 -4.86 16.99 11.93
CA ASP A 103 -4.22 15.79 12.47
C ASP A 103 -3.06 15.40 11.54
N THR A 104 -1.84 15.44 12.08
CA THR A 104 -0.62 15.11 11.34
C THR A 104 -0.55 13.65 10.93
N THR A 105 -1.33 12.76 11.57
CA THR A 105 -1.35 11.32 11.26
C THR A 105 -1.92 11.08 9.86
N LEU A 106 -2.96 11.82 9.45
CA LEU A 106 -3.54 11.68 8.10
C LEU A 106 -2.56 12.11 7.00
N ARG A 107 -1.60 12.99 7.30
CA ARG A 107 -0.50 13.31 6.36
C ARG A 107 0.41 12.12 6.11
N GLY A 108 0.47 11.15 7.02
CA GLY A 108 1.24 9.92 6.83
C GLY A 108 0.72 9.04 5.68
N LEU A 109 -0.55 9.20 5.26
CA LEU A 109 -1.14 8.50 4.11
C LEU A 109 -0.82 9.15 2.75
N ALA A 110 -0.40 10.42 2.73
CA ALA A 110 -0.06 11.14 1.51
C ALA A 110 0.99 12.23 1.80
N PRO A 111 2.21 11.85 2.24
CA PRO A 111 3.21 12.83 2.63
C PRO A 111 3.77 13.56 1.39
N PRO A 112 4.04 14.88 1.48
CA PRO A 112 4.46 15.69 0.33
C PRO A 112 5.93 15.51 -0.06
N GLN A 113 6.74 14.88 0.80
CA GLN A 113 8.18 14.71 0.65
C GLN A 113 8.57 13.27 0.98
N GLU A 114 9.70 12.83 0.43
CA GLU A 114 10.25 11.52 0.75
C GLU A 114 10.66 11.46 2.22
N GLU A 115 10.14 10.46 2.92
CA GLU A 115 10.42 10.17 4.31
C GLU A 115 10.47 8.65 4.51
N TRP A 116 11.29 8.20 5.46
CA TRP A 116 11.36 6.79 5.81
C TRP A 116 10.47 6.50 7.02
N THR A 117 9.67 5.46 6.92
CA THR A 117 8.99 4.85 8.07
C THR A 117 9.49 3.42 8.27
N GLU A 118 9.32 2.89 9.47
CA GLU A 118 9.79 1.57 9.85
C GLU A 118 8.62 0.70 10.31
N VAL A 119 8.53 -0.50 9.74
CA VAL A 119 7.60 -1.54 10.20
C VAL A 119 8.39 -2.72 10.72
N LEU A 120 7.92 -3.36 11.78
CA LEU A 120 8.62 -4.48 12.40
C LEU A 120 8.25 -5.77 11.67
N VAL A 121 9.22 -6.36 10.96
CA VAL A 121 9.02 -7.58 10.17
C VAL A 121 10.05 -8.59 10.58
N GLU A 122 9.62 -9.80 10.92
CA GLU A 122 10.48 -10.91 11.30
C GLU A 122 11.01 -11.62 10.04
N ALA A 123 11.87 -10.95 9.27
CA ALA A 123 12.55 -11.67 8.19
C ALA A 123 13.73 -12.47 8.74
N PHE A 124 13.91 -13.66 8.17
CA PHE A 124 15.05 -14.58 8.28
C PHE A 124 16.27 -14.03 9.04
N GLY A 125 16.65 -14.69 10.14
CA GLY A 125 17.91 -14.40 10.85
C GLY A 125 17.79 -13.51 12.09
N GLY A 126 16.58 -13.12 12.49
CA GLY A 126 16.35 -12.43 13.77
C GLY A 126 16.48 -10.91 13.69
N THR A 127 15.32 -10.26 13.60
CA THR A 127 15.00 -8.90 14.07
C THR A 127 15.77 -7.72 13.47
N GLY A 128 15.13 -7.04 12.50
CA GLY A 128 15.37 -5.63 12.21
C GLY A 128 14.11 -5.01 11.61
N PRO A 129 13.89 -3.69 11.67
CA PRO A 129 12.78 -3.07 10.96
C PRO A 129 12.95 -3.17 9.44
N LEU A 130 11.84 -3.24 8.71
CA LEU A 130 11.79 -2.97 7.27
C LEU A 130 11.59 -1.47 7.09
N LYS A 131 12.50 -0.81 6.36
CA LYS A 131 12.38 0.62 6.05
C LYS A 131 11.58 0.80 4.76
N LEU A 132 10.50 1.56 4.85
CA LEU A 132 9.60 1.87 3.75
C LEU A 132 9.69 3.36 3.46
N ALA A 133 9.95 3.72 2.21
CA ALA A 133 9.86 5.10 1.78
C ALA A 133 8.37 5.46 1.56
N ARG A 134 7.96 6.57 2.16
CA ARG A 134 6.70 7.27 1.90
C ARG A 134 7.02 8.61 1.25
N GLY A 135 6.14 9.13 0.42
CA GLY A 135 6.33 10.39 -0.27
C GLY A 135 5.91 10.30 -1.73
N ARG A 136 6.40 11.25 -2.52
CA ARG A 136 6.13 11.35 -3.96
C ARG A 136 7.44 11.22 -4.73
N SER A 137 7.45 10.44 -5.81
CA SER A 137 8.61 10.29 -6.69
C SER A 137 8.15 10.07 -8.14
N GLY A 138 8.37 11.07 -8.99
CA GLY A 138 7.91 11.03 -10.39
C GLY A 138 6.40 10.85 -10.46
N SER A 139 5.96 9.72 -11.00
CA SER A 139 4.56 9.34 -11.18
C SER A 139 3.95 8.56 -10.00
N PHE A 140 4.69 8.33 -8.92
CA PHE A 140 4.24 7.53 -7.78
C PHE A 140 4.05 8.37 -6.52
N GLU A 141 3.03 8.03 -5.73
CA GLU A 141 2.77 8.54 -4.40
C GLU A 141 2.47 7.39 -3.44
N VAL A 142 3.16 7.37 -2.30
CA VAL A 142 2.99 6.35 -1.27
C VAL A 142 2.88 6.97 0.11
N GLY A 143 1.88 6.55 0.86
CA GLY A 143 1.80 6.79 2.29
C GLY A 143 1.69 5.50 3.07
N VAL A 144 2.15 5.55 4.32
CA VAL A 144 2.19 4.40 5.22
C VAL A 144 1.85 4.88 6.62
N LEU A 145 0.82 4.26 7.20
CA LEU A 145 0.51 4.32 8.63
C LEU A 145 0.75 2.96 9.25
N THR A 146 1.66 2.91 10.21
CA THR A 146 1.90 1.73 11.03
C THR A 146 0.62 1.35 11.79
N GLN A 147 0.53 0.08 12.23
CA GLN A 147 -0.63 -0.36 13.00
C GLN A 147 -0.92 0.52 14.24
N PRO A 148 0.06 0.95 15.05
CA PRO A 148 -0.19 1.88 16.16
C PRO A 148 -0.76 3.24 15.71
N GLU A 149 -0.19 3.84 14.65
CA GLU A 149 -0.67 5.12 14.11
C GLU A 149 -2.10 5.00 13.59
N LEU A 150 -2.42 3.91 12.89
CA LEU A 150 -3.76 3.64 12.38
C LEU A 150 -4.79 3.43 13.51
N ILE A 151 -4.41 2.69 14.55
CA ILE A 151 -5.27 2.48 15.73
C ILE A 151 -5.54 3.82 16.42
N GLY A 152 -4.49 4.61 16.68
CA GLY A 152 -4.62 5.93 17.30
C GLY A 152 -5.45 6.89 16.45
N LEU A 153 -5.28 6.87 15.13
CA LEU A 153 -6.11 7.63 14.20
C LEU A 153 -7.58 7.22 14.30
N SER A 154 -7.87 5.91 14.30
CA SER A 154 -9.24 5.39 14.40
C SER A 154 -9.96 5.81 15.69
N GLU A 155 -9.23 5.87 16.80
CA GLU A 155 -9.76 6.31 18.10
C GLU A 155 -10.06 7.81 18.11
N ASN A 156 -9.48 8.55 17.18
CA ASN A 156 -9.58 10.00 17.07
C ASN A 156 -10.51 10.46 15.94
N VAL A 157 -11.11 9.55 15.17
CA VAL A 157 -11.94 9.92 14.01
C VAL A 157 -13.08 10.86 14.38
N ALA A 158 -13.73 10.66 15.55
CA ALA A 158 -14.77 11.57 16.02
C ALA A 158 -14.29 13.02 16.21
N ARG A 159 -13.00 13.24 16.49
CA ARG A 159 -12.38 14.57 16.62
C ARG A 159 -12.02 15.17 15.27
N VAL A 160 -11.68 14.34 14.30
CA VAL A 160 -11.27 14.74 12.95
C VAL A 160 -12.49 15.02 12.06
N ARG A 161 -13.52 14.18 12.13
CA ARG A 161 -14.70 14.18 11.25
C ARG A 161 -15.38 15.56 11.12
N PRO A 162 -15.58 16.36 12.18
CA PRO A 162 -16.20 17.69 12.05
C PRO A 162 -15.38 18.72 11.26
N ARG A 163 -14.07 18.49 11.07
CA ARG A 163 -13.15 19.38 10.35
C ARG A 163 -12.81 18.89 8.94
N ALA A 164 -13.27 17.70 8.59
CA ALA A 164 -12.97 17.01 7.35
C ALA A 164 -14.22 16.28 6.84
N GLU A 165 -15.34 17.00 6.78
CA GLU A 165 -16.65 16.47 6.39
C GLU A 165 -16.61 15.88 4.97
N GLU A 166 -15.84 16.50 4.08
CA GLU A 166 -15.59 16.05 2.71
C GLU A 166 -14.80 14.72 2.63
N LEU A 167 -14.17 14.30 3.74
CA LEU A 167 -13.42 13.05 3.86
C LEU A 167 -14.23 11.92 4.51
N GLY A 168 -15.52 12.11 4.80
CA GLY A 168 -16.39 11.12 5.46
C GLY A 168 -16.20 9.68 4.96
N PRO A 169 -16.29 9.40 3.64
CA PRO A 169 -16.07 8.07 3.09
C PRO A 169 -14.66 7.50 3.33
N VAL A 170 -13.63 8.36 3.31
CA VAL A 170 -12.24 7.95 3.59
C VAL A 170 -12.06 7.62 5.07
N LEU A 171 -12.70 8.38 5.96
CA LEU A 171 -12.69 8.10 7.40
C LEU A 171 -13.39 6.78 7.72
N ASP A 172 -14.51 6.47 7.06
CA ASP A 172 -15.21 5.19 7.20
C ASP A 172 -14.33 4.01 6.72
N ASP A 173 -13.61 4.19 5.61
CA ASP A 173 -12.63 3.22 5.12
C ASP A 173 -11.50 3.01 6.15
N ILE A 174 -10.95 4.09 6.72
CA ILE A 174 -9.91 4.05 7.75
C ILE A 174 -10.38 3.30 8.99
N GLU A 175 -11.60 3.53 9.47
CA GLU A 175 -12.18 2.79 10.61
C GLU A 175 -12.27 1.28 10.30
N ALA A 176 -12.73 0.92 9.11
CA ALA A 176 -12.82 -0.47 8.67
C ALA A 176 -11.43 -1.14 8.58
N PHE A 177 -10.44 -0.42 8.06
CA PHE A 177 -9.06 -0.89 7.95
C PHE A 177 -8.36 -0.97 9.32
N ALA A 178 -8.63 -0.04 10.23
CA ALA A 178 -8.14 -0.12 11.60
C ALA A 178 -8.69 -1.36 12.32
N ALA A 179 -9.97 -1.69 12.12
CA ALA A 179 -10.55 -2.92 12.65
C ALA A 179 -9.85 -4.18 12.07
N ALA A 180 -9.49 -4.17 10.79
CA ALA A 180 -8.72 -5.24 10.18
C ALA A 180 -7.30 -5.36 10.73
N ALA A 181 -6.59 -4.24 10.87
CA ALA A 181 -5.25 -4.21 11.44
C ALA A 181 -5.22 -4.66 12.91
N ARG A 182 -6.24 -4.29 13.70
CA ARG A 182 -6.43 -4.80 15.07
C ARG A 182 -6.60 -6.32 15.09
N ARG A 183 -7.41 -6.89 14.19
CA ARG A 183 -7.59 -8.34 14.08
C ARG A 183 -6.30 -9.07 13.71
N ALA A 184 -5.47 -8.47 12.86
CA ALA A 184 -4.18 -9.03 12.48
C ALA A 184 -3.18 -9.00 13.65
N GLY A 185 -3.22 -7.95 14.50
CA GLY A 185 -2.55 -7.92 15.80
C GLY A 185 -1.02 -7.97 15.76
N ARG A 186 -0.39 -7.65 14.63
CA ARG A 186 1.05 -7.82 14.40
C ARG A 186 1.74 -6.49 14.05
N PRO A 187 2.96 -6.23 14.57
CA PRO A 187 3.73 -5.02 14.27
C PRO A 187 4.14 -4.81 12.80
N GLY A 188 4.12 -5.88 11.99
CA GLY A 188 4.42 -5.82 10.55
C GLY A 188 3.24 -5.39 9.68
N VAL A 189 2.10 -5.10 10.30
CA VAL A 189 0.88 -4.67 9.60
C VAL A 189 0.85 -3.14 9.50
N ALA A 190 0.52 -2.63 8.32
CA ALA A 190 0.35 -1.20 8.10
C ALA A 190 -0.78 -0.93 7.10
N LEU A 191 -1.39 0.25 7.20
CA LEU A 191 -2.23 0.80 6.14
C LEU A 191 -1.33 1.52 5.14
N VAL A 192 -1.41 1.11 3.89
CA VAL A 192 -0.64 1.69 2.79
C VAL A 192 -1.60 2.30 1.78
N PHE A 193 -1.35 3.55 1.44
CA PHE A 193 -1.89 4.19 0.25
C PHE A 193 -0.81 4.13 -0.83
N ALA A 194 -1.13 3.51 -1.97
CA ALA A 194 -0.25 3.39 -3.12
C ALA A 194 -0.97 3.95 -4.34
N ALA A 195 -0.42 5.02 -4.93
CA ALA A 195 -1.00 5.65 -6.09
C ALA A 195 0.04 5.83 -7.20
N SER A 196 -0.45 5.72 -8.43
CA SER A 196 0.31 6.04 -9.64
C SER A 196 -0.53 6.90 -10.58
N SER A 197 0.12 7.91 -11.16
CA SER A 197 -0.40 8.60 -12.32
C SER A 197 -0.03 7.79 -13.56
N PHE A 198 -1.02 7.21 -14.23
CA PHE A 198 -0.82 6.84 -15.62
C PHE A 198 -0.86 8.14 -16.42
N GLU A 199 0.29 8.53 -16.98
CA GLU A 199 0.23 9.18 -18.29
C GLU A 199 -0.55 8.20 -19.13
N GLY A 200 -1.72 8.62 -19.61
CA GLY A 200 -2.40 7.79 -20.59
C GLY A 200 -1.40 7.62 -21.72
N ASP A 201 -0.92 6.41 -21.95
CA ASP A 201 -0.74 6.01 -23.33
C ASP A 201 -2.05 6.41 -23.98
N ALA A 202 -1.98 7.46 -24.80
CA ALA A 202 -3.02 7.74 -25.76
C ALA A 202 -3.15 6.44 -26.54
N ALA A 203 -4.13 5.64 -26.14
CA ALA A 203 -4.46 4.40 -26.80
C ALA A 203 -5.03 4.79 -28.16
N GLU A 204 -4.22 4.51 -29.18
CA GLU A 204 -4.49 4.49 -30.62
C GLU A 204 -4.76 5.84 -31.32
#